data_AF-A0A4R9J838-F1
#
_entry.id   AF-A0A4R9J838-F1
#
_cell.length_a   1.000
_cell.length_b   1.000
_cell.length_c   1.000
_cell.angle_alpha   90.00
_cell.angle_beta   90.00
_cell.angle_gamma   90.00
#
_symmetry.space_group_name_H-M   'P 1'
#
loop_
_entity.id
_entity.type
_entity.pdbx_description
1 polymer ?
#
loop_
_entity_poly.entity_id
_entity_poly.type
_entity_poly.pdbx_seq_one_letter_code
_entity_poly.pdbx_strand_id
1 'polypeptide(L)'
;MATPMFRRMPRKLEEVLGDNGTDEFVDFINDSFAANKENVMELVFERFEKRLSEELNAFRAEYKADIAELRLEIHKLLSIQTRWMLGAIVALTGIFSIITKM
;
A
#
# COMPACT_ATOMS: atom_id res chain seq x y z
N MET A 1 -8.13 -15.45 -29.97
CA MET A 1 -8.18 -16.92 -29.77
C MET A 1 -7.33 -17.25 -28.55
N ALA A 2 -7.98 -17.61 -27.44
CA ALA A 2 -7.27 -18.12 -26.26
C ALA A 2 -6.55 -19.42 -26.66
N THR A 3 -5.32 -19.62 -26.18
CA THR A 3 -4.56 -20.83 -26.49
C THR A 3 -5.21 -22.01 -25.77
N PRO A 4 -5.64 -23.08 -26.47
CA PRO A 4 -6.28 -24.22 -25.83
C PRO A 4 -5.29 -24.87 -24.86
N MET A 5 -5.69 -24.94 -23.59
CA MET A 5 -4.87 -25.46 -22.51
C MET A 5 -4.88 -27.00 -22.52
N PHE A 6 -6.01 -27.58 -22.94
CA PHE A 6 -6.15 -29.01 -23.19
C PHE A 6 -6.27 -29.28 -24.68
N ARG A 7 -5.38 -30.12 -25.22
CA ARG A 7 -5.31 -30.45 -26.65
C ARG A 7 -5.67 -31.90 -26.98
N ARG A 8 -5.68 -32.80 -25.99
CA ARG A 8 -6.04 -34.22 -26.16
C ARG A 8 -6.62 -34.78 -24.88
N MET A 9 -7.62 -35.66 -25.02
CA MET A 9 -8.16 -36.43 -23.91
C MET A 9 -7.42 -37.76 -23.70
N PRO A 10 -7.48 -38.33 -22.48
CA PRO A 10 -7.03 -39.68 -22.24
C PRO A 10 -7.82 -40.70 -23.07
N ARG A 11 -7.14 -41.68 -23.66
CA ARG A 11 -7.73 -42.68 -24.59
C ARG A 11 -9.01 -43.38 -24.08
N LYS A 12 -9.09 -43.65 -22.76
CA LYS A 12 -10.27 -44.29 -22.16
C LYS A 12 -11.51 -43.38 -22.17
N LEU A 13 -11.33 -42.07 -22.08
CA LEU A 13 -12.42 -41.10 -22.18
C LEU A 13 -12.83 -40.91 -23.64
N GLU A 14 -11.87 -40.91 -24.55
CA GLU A 14 -12.10 -40.84 -26.01
C GLU A 14 -12.93 -42.04 -26.51
N GLU A 15 -12.62 -43.26 -26.05
CA GLU A 15 -13.41 -44.47 -26.35
C GLU A 15 -14.85 -44.41 -25.82
N VAL A 16 -15.07 -43.77 -24.67
CA VAL A 16 -16.39 -43.70 -24.02
C VAL A 16 -17.26 -42.58 -24.61
N LEU A 17 -16.64 -41.45 -24.97
CA LEU A 17 -17.31 -40.26 -25.51
C LEU A 17 -17.45 -40.32 -27.04
N GLY A 18 -16.68 -41.17 -27.72
CA GLY A 18 -16.57 -41.19 -29.17
C GLY A 18 -15.86 -39.96 -29.74
N ASP A 19 -15.54 -39.99 -31.03
CA ASP A 19 -14.77 -38.91 -31.69
C ASP A 19 -15.48 -37.54 -31.57
N ASN A 20 -16.79 -37.46 -31.87
CA ASN A 20 -17.54 -36.20 -31.80
C ASN A 20 -17.72 -35.67 -30.36
N GLY A 21 -17.97 -36.57 -29.40
CA GLY A 21 -18.14 -36.17 -27.99
C GLY A 21 -16.82 -35.77 -27.33
N THR A 22 -15.69 -36.25 -27.87
CA THR A 22 -14.36 -35.86 -27.41
C THR A 22 -14.06 -34.40 -27.72
N ASP A 23 -14.36 -33.98 -28.95
CA ASP A 23 -14.13 -32.60 -29.39
C ASP A 23 -15.03 -31.61 -28.63
N GLU A 24 -16.33 -31.89 -28.52
CA GLU A 24 -17.26 -31.04 -27.76
C GLU A 24 -16.86 -30.91 -26.27
N PHE A 25 -16.39 -31.99 -25.66
CA PHE A 25 -15.95 -31.96 -24.26
C PHE A 25 -14.65 -31.16 -24.09
N VAL A 26 -13.70 -31.28 -25.02
CA VAL A 26 -12.46 -30.49 -25.00
C VAL A 26 -12.78 -29.00 -25.13
N ASP A 27 -13.71 -28.64 -26.01
CA ASP A 27 -14.16 -27.24 -26.17
C ASP A 27 -14.85 -26.74 -24.89
N PHE A 28 -15.78 -27.51 -24.32
CA PHE A 28 -16.44 -27.16 -23.07
C PHE A 28 -15.46 -26.93 -21.90
N ILE A 29 -14.46 -27.80 -21.76
CA ILE A 29 -13.43 -27.66 -20.72
C ILE A 29 -12.58 -26.43 -20.98
N ASN A 30 -12.11 -26.22 -22.21
CA ASN A 30 -11.29 -25.05 -22.53
C ASN A 30 -12.06 -23.73 -22.26
N ASP A 31 -13.34 -23.66 -22.63
CA ASP A 31 -14.18 -22.48 -22.38
C ASP A 31 -14.43 -22.26 -20.88
N SER A 32 -14.78 -23.32 -20.15
CA SER A 32 -15.01 -23.25 -18.70
C SER A 32 -13.76 -22.80 -17.94
N PHE A 33 -12.59 -23.32 -18.32
CA PHE A 33 -11.32 -22.93 -17.71
C PHE A 33 -10.90 -21.50 -18.10
N ALA A 34 -11.16 -21.07 -19.34
CA ALA A 34 -10.90 -19.71 -19.76
C ALA A 34 -11.74 -18.71 -18.95
N ALA A 35 -13.05 -18.96 -18.83
CA ALA A 35 -13.95 -18.15 -18.02
C ALA A 35 -13.56 -18.16 -16.53
N ASN A 36 -13.20 -19.32 -15.97
CA ASN A 36 -12.75 -19.41 -14.59
C ASN A 36 -11.44 -18.65 -14.35
N LYS A 37 -10.49 -18.72 -15.29
CA LYS A 37 -9.23 -17.96 -15.20
C LYS A 37 -9.49 -16.46 -15.17
N GLU A 38 -10.40 -15.98 -16.01
CA GLU A 38 -10.80 -14.56 -16.04
C GLU A 38 -11.42 -14.14 -14.70
N ASN A 39 -12.39 -14.92 -14.19
CA ASN A 39 -13.03 -14.66 -12.89
C ASN A 39 -12.03 -14.67 -11.71
N VAL A 40 -11.10 -15.64 -11.68
CA VAL A 40 -10.05 -15.71 -10.66
C VAL A 40 -9.13 -14.49 -10.77
N MET A 41 -8.80 -14.09 -12.00
CA MET A 41 -7.93 -12.94 -12.22
C MET A 41 -8.58 -11.64 -11.75
N GLU A 42 -9.85 -11.43 -12.10
CA GLU A 42 -10.65 -10.30 -11.64
C GLU A 42 -10.73 -10.25 -10.11
N LEU A 43 -11.06 -11.38 -9.46
CA LEU A 43 -11.11 -11.46 -8.00
C LEU A 43 -9.76 -11.15 -7.35
N VAL A 44 -8.65 -11.62 -7.93
CA VAL A 44 -7.30 -11.33 -7.43
C VAL A 44 -6.99 -9.84 -7.58
N PHE A 45 -7.32 -9.23 -8.72
CA PHE A 45 -7.14 -7.80 -8.94
C PHE A 45 -7.97 -6.97 -7.96
N GLU A 46 -9.24 -7.29 -7.78
CA GLU A 46 -10.13 -6.60 -6.84
C GLU A 46 -9.58 -6.68 -5.40
N ARG A 47 -9.16 -7.87 -4.96
CA ARG A 47 -8.55 -8.05 -3.62
C ARG A 47 -7.23 -7.31 -3.48
N PHE A 48 -6.43 -7.30 -4.52
CA PHE A 48 -5.15 -6.59 -4.54
C PHE A 48 -5.35 -5.08 -4.45
N GLU A 49 -6.22 -4.50 -5.28
CA GLU A 49 -6.57 -3.08 -5.25
C GLU A 49 -7.16 -2.66 -3.91
N LYS A 50 -8.09 -3.47 -3.36
CA LYS A 50 -8.67 -3.22 -2.05
C LYS A 50 -7.59 -3.18 -0.97
N ARG A 51 -6.72 -4.19 -0.92
CA ARG A 51 -5.65 -4.27 0.08
C ARG A 51 -4.62 -3.16 -0.09
N LEU A 52 -4.24 -2.84 -1.32
CA LEU A 52 -3.37 -1.70 -1.60
C LEU A 52 -3.97 -0.38 -1.10
N SER A 53 -5.26 -0.15 -1.34
CA SER A 53 -5.96 1.05 -0.88
C SER A 53 -5.99 1.13 0.65
N GLU A 54 -6.27 0.01 1.33
CA GLU A 54 -6.26 -0.08 2.79
C GLU A 54 -4.86 0.22 3.36
N GLU A 55 -3.81 -0.45 2.87
CA GLU A 55 -2.42 -0.26 3.31
C GLU A 55 -1.93 1.17 3.03
N LEU A 56 -2.26 1.74 1.86
CA LEU A 56 -1.86 3.10 1.50
C LEU A 56 -2.55 4.14 2.38
N ASN A 57 -3.81 3.93 2.74
CA ASN A 57 -4.54 4.81 3.64
C ASN A 57 -4.00 4.71 5.08
N ALA A 58 -3.69 3.50 5.55
CA ALA A 58 -3.05 3.29 6.85
C ALA A 58 -1.68 3.99 6.91
N PHE A 59 -0.81 3.73 5.92
CA PHE A 59 0.49 4.38 5.81
C PHE A 59 0.37 5.92 5.77
N ARG A 60 -0.59 6.45 5.00
CA ARG A 60 -0.81 7.91 4.94
C ARG A 60 -1.27 8.49 6.27
N ALA A 61 -2.05 7.75 7.06
CA ALA A 61 -2.50 8.18 8.38
C ALA A 61 -1.33 8.20 9.37
N GLU A 62 -0.55 7.11 9.43
CA GLU A 62 0.64 6.99 10.28
C GLU A 62 1.66 8.08 9.94
N TYR A 63 2.02 8.22 8.66
CA TYR A 63 2.97 9.23 8.22
C TYR A 63 2.54 10.67 8.58
N LYS A 64 1.25 10.98 8.49
CA LYS A 64 0.74 12.29 8.91
C LYS A 64 0.83 12.48 10.42
N ALA A 65 0.57 11.43 11.21
CA ALA A 65 0.69 11.46 12.65
C ALA A 65 2.14 11.71 13.07
N ASP A 66 3.09 10.95 12.50
CA ASP A 66 4.52 11.09 12.76
C ASP A 66 5.03 12.50 12.42
N ILE A 67 4.61 13.07 11.29
CA ILE A 67 4.96 14.46 10.94
C ILE A 67 4.37 15.44 11.95
N ALA A 68 3.12 15.24 12.38
CA ALA A 68 2.49 16.13 13.33
C ALA A 68 3.22 16.09 14.68
N GLU A 69 3.60 14.90 15.14
CA GLU A 69 4.39 14.70 16.35
C GLU A 69 5.76 15.37 16.24
N LEU A 70 6.51 15.12 15.16
CA LEU A 70 7.80 15.78 14.90
C LEU A 70 7.67 17.31 14.88
N ARG A 71 6.59 17.85 14.29
CA ARG A 71 6.34 19.31 14.30
C ARG A 71 6.12 19.84 15.72
N LEU A 72 5.40 19.11 16.57
CA LEU A 72 5.17 19.48 17.96
C LEU A 72 6.47 19.44 18.77
N GLU A 73 7.28 18.40 18.59
CA GLU A 73 8.58 18.28 19.24
C GLU A 73 9.52 19.44 18.87
N ILE A 74 9.61 19.77 17.57
CA ILE A 74 10.39 20.91 17.09
C ILE A 74 9.90 22.21 17.73
N HIS A 75 8.58 22.47 17.74
CA HIS A 75 8.04 23.68 18.38
C HIS A 75 8.34 23.74 19.87
N LYS A 76 8.27 22.60 20.56
CA LYS A 76 8.58 22.52 21.99
C LYS A 76 10.05 22.86 22.24
N LEU A 77 10.98 22.26 21.49
CA LEU A 77 12.41 22.53 21.60
C LEU A 77 12.74 23.99 21.30
N LEU A 78 12.18 24.54 20.22
CA LEU A 78 12.33 25.95 19.87
C LEU A 78 11.81 26.86 20.99
N SER A 79 10.62 26.59 21.54
CA SER A 79 10.04 27.41 22.61
C SER A 79 10.90 27.42 23.88
N ILE A 80 11.46 26.27 24.25
CA ILE A 80 12.36 26.14 25.40
C ILE A 80 13.64 26.93 25.14
N GLN A 81 14.23 26.80 23.96
CA GLN A 81 15.43 27.52 23.57
C GLN A 81 15.20 29.04 23.56
N THR A 82 14.11 29.51 22.95
CA THR A 82 13.75 30.94 22.92
C THR A 82 13.56 31.49 24.32
N ARG A 83 12.90 30.76 25.23
CA ARG A 83 12.71 31.19 26.62
C ARG A 83 14.05 31.41 27.33
N TRP A 84 15.00 30.49 27.18
CA TRP A 84 16.33 30.64 27.77
C TRP A 84 17.15 31.76 27.12
N MET A 85 17.06 31.92 25.80
CA MET A 85 17.71 33.03 25.10
C MET A 85 17.22 34.40 25.57
N LEU A 86 15.91 34.59 25.72
CA LEU A 86 15.35 35.85 26.22
C LEU A 86 15.85 36.17 27.64
N GLY A 87 15.89 35.17 28.53
CA GLY A 87 16.45 35.32 29.87
C GLY A 87 17.93 35.75 29.84
N ALA A 88 18.74 35.13 28.98
CA ALA A 88 20.14 35.47 28.82
C ALA A 88 20.33 36.91 28.30
N ILE A 89 19.53 37.34 27.32
CA ILE A 89 19.57 38.72 26.78
C ILE A 89 19.25 39.73 27.89
N VAL A 90 18.18 39.51 28.66
CA VAL A 90 17.81 40.40 29.77
C VAL A 90 18.93 40.48 30.81
N ALA A 91 19.52 39.34 31.18
CA ALA A 91 20.63 39.30 32.14
C ALA A 91 21.85 40.08 31.64
N LEU A 92 22.27 39.88 30.38
CA LEU A 92 23.39 40.60 29.78
C LEU A 92 23.14 42.12 29.74
N THR A 93 21.92 42.54 29.39
CA THR A 93 21.55 43.97 29.34
C THR A 93 21.61 44.61 30.73
N GLY A 94 21.13 43.90 31.76
CA GLY A 94 21.21 44.35 33.14
C GLY A 94 22.64 44.48 33.64
N ILE A 95 23.49 43.48 33.38
CA ILE A 95 24.92 43.52 33.72
C ILE A 95 25.61 44.70 33.03
N PHE A 96 25.35 44.91 31.73
CA PHE A 96 25.91 46.02 30.98
C PHE A 96 25.55 47.38 31.60
N SER A 97 24.27 47.57 31.98
CA SER A 97 23.82 48.81 32.62
C SER A 97 24.55 49.10 33.93
N ILE A 98 24.84 48.08 34.74
CA ILE A 98 25.59 48.22 36.00
C ILE A 98 27.03 48.65 35.71
N ILE A 99 27.70 47.99 34.76
CA ILE A 99 29.10 48.29 34.39
C ILE A 99 29.23 49.72 33.88
N THR A 100 28.29 50.19 33.05
CA THR A 100 28.34 51.56 32.51
C THR A 100 28.04 52.67 33.51
N LYS A 101 27.51 52.33 34.69
CA LYS A 101 27.06 53.30 35.71
C LYS A 101 27.97 53.35 36.94
N MET A 102 28.95 52.45 37.03
CA MET A 102 30.13 52.59 37.90
C MET A 102 31.17 53.50 37.24
#